data_AF-A0A920B1I7-F1
#
_entry.id   AF-A0A920B1I7-F1
#
_cell.length_a   1.000
_cell.length_b   1.000
_cell.length_c   1.000
_cell.angle_alpha   90.00
_cell.angle_beta   90.00
_cell.angle_gamma   90.00
#
_symmetry.space_group_name_H-M   'P 1'
#
loop_
_entity.id
_entity.type
_entity.pdbx_description
1 polymer ?
#
loop_
_entity_poly.entity_id
_entity_poly.type
_entity_poly.pdbx_seq_one_letter_code
_entity_poly.pdbx_strand_id
1 'polypeptide(L)' 'MVTSSPPGTPGNPRQTTLIASLRERFRLAEQNRDAKAKQALFREAIYLGIQPQVFTEIH' A
#
# COMPACT_ATOMS: atom_id res chain seq x y z
N MET A 1 -13.71 7.68 30.01
CA MET A 1 -14.58 6.79 29.23
C MET A 1 -13.94 6.64 27.85
N VAL A 2 -13.82 5.39 27.40
CA VAL A 2 -13.19 4.84 26.18
C VAL A 2 -12.80 5.81 25.05
N THR A 3 -11.52 5.75 24.66
CA THR A 3 -11.01 6.29 23.40
C THR A 3 -11.59 5.50 22.24
N SER A 4 -12.67 5.99 21.65
CA SER A 4 -13.23 5.46 20.41
C SER A 4 -12.38 5.91 19.23
N SER A 5 -11.24 5.25 19.03
CA SER A 5 -10.53 5.27 17.74
C SER A 5 -11.35 4.45 16.74
N PRO A 6 -11.71 4.99 15.56
CA PRO A 6 -12.37 4.21 14.52
C PRO A 6 -11.41 3.12 13.97
N PRO A 7 -11.92 2.00 13.42
CA PRO A 7 -11.12 0.97 12.78
C PRO A 7 -10.62 1.51 11.43
N GLY A 8 -9.52 2.26 11.46
CA GLY A 8 -8.95 2.87 10.26
C GLY A 8 -8.05 4.07 10.54
N THR A 9 -7.40 4.17 11.70
CA THR A 9 -6.50 5.30 11.99
C THR A 9 -5.30 5.26 11.03
N PRO A 10 -5.12 6.25 10.12
CA PRO A 10 -3.84 6.47 9.46
C PRO A 10 -2.88 7.09 10.50
N GLY A 11 -2.50 6.29 11.50
CA GLY A 11 -1.78 6.77 12.68
C GLY A 11 -0.34 7.20 12.42
N ASN A 12 0.14 7.08 11.19
CA ASN A 12 1.45 7.57 10.78
C ASN A 12 1.36 8.23 9.39
N PRO A 13 1.53 9.57 9.26
CA PRO A 13 1.58 10.23 7.95
C PRO A 13 2.64 9.60 7.04
N ARG A 14 3.74 9.11 7.64
CA ARG A 14 4.78 8.33 6.97
C ARG A 14 4.24 7.07 6.28
N GLN A 15 3.34 6.34 6.94
CA GLN A 15 2.74 5.12 6.40
C GLN A 15 1.78 5.46 5.26
N THR A 16 1.00 6.54 5.39
CA THR A 16 0.11 7.03 4.33
C THR A 16 0.89 7.42 3.08
N THR A 17 2.00 8.16 3.23
CA THR A 17 2.90 8.49 2.12
C THR A 17 3.49 7.24 1.47
N LEU A 18 3.89 6.26 2.27
CA LEU A 18 4.45 5.00 1.77
C LEU A 18 3.42 4.21 0.93
N ILE A 19 2.19 4.11 1.42
CA ILE A 19 1.09 3.45 0.71
C ILE A 19 0.78 4.19 -0.59
N ALA A 20 0.74 5.53 -0.57
CA ALA A 20 0.54 6.34 -1.78
C ALA A 20 1.64 6.09 -2.83
N SER A 21 2.91 6.03 -2.42
CA SER A 21 4.01 5.68 -3.32
C SER A 21 3.91 4.25 -3.88
N LEU A 22 3.53 3.26 -3.05
CA LEU A 22 3.31 1.89 -3.50
C LEU A 22 2.17 1.80 -4.51
N ARG A 23 1.07 2.54 -4.30
CA ARG A 23 -0.07 2.60 -5.22
C ARG A 23 0.32 3.15 -6.59
N GLU A 24 1.08 4.25 -6.61
CA GLU A 24 1.50 4.87 -7.87
C GLU A 24 2.42 3.93 -8.67
N ARG A 25 3.40 3.31 -8.00
CA ARG A 25 4.28 2.30 -8.62
C ARG A 25 3.49 1.08 -9.11
N PHE A 26 2.48 0.64 -8.37
CA PHE A 26 1.62 -0.46 -8.78
C PHE A 26 0.81 -0.11 -10.04
N ARG A 27 0.24 1.10 -10.11
CA ARG A 27 -0.45 1.58 -11.32
C ARG A 27 0.48 1.63 -12.53
N LEU A 28 1.71 2.12 -12.37
CA LEU A 28 2.70 2.12 -13.46
C LEU A 28 3.05 0.70 -13.91
N ALA A 29 3.24 -0.24 -12.96
CA ALA A 29 3.49 -1.64 -13.27
C ALA A 29 2.28 -2.33 -13.95
N GLU A 30 1.05 -1.99 -13.55
CA GLU A 30 -0.18 -2.42 -14.22
C GLU A 30 -0.26 -1.90 -15.67
N GLN A 31 -0.04 -0.59 -15.87
CA GLN A 31 -0.05 0.04 -17.20
C GLN A 31 1.00 -0.59 -18.14
N ASN A 32 2.20 -0.85 -17.62
CA ASN A 32 3.29 -1.46 -18.38
C ASN A 32 3.15 -2.98 -18.52
N ARG A 33 2.12 -3.60 -17.92
CA ARG A 33 1.96 -5.06 -17.79
C ARG A 33 3.21 -5.75 -17.24
N ASP A 34 3.95 -5.05 -16.39
CA ASP A 34 5.21 -5.53 -15.82
C ASP A 34 4.93 -6.40 -14.59
N ALA A 35 4.81 -7.71 -14.83
CA ALA A 35 4.59 -8.70 -13.78
C ALA A 35 5.75 -8.76 -12.77
N LYS A 36 6.98 -8.42 -13.19
CA LYS A 36 8.16 -8.44 -12.32
C LYS A 36 8.15 -7.25 -11.37
N ALA A 37 7.77 -6.07 -11.85
CA ALA A 37 7.57 -4.88 -11.03
C ALA A 37 6.45 -5.09 -10.00
N LYS A 38 5.33 -5.71 -10.39
CA LYS A 38 4.28 -6.09 -9.44
C LYS A 38 4.84 -7.00 -8.34
N GLN A 39 5.50 -8.11 -8.70
CA GLN A 39 6.09 -9.02 -7.71
C GLN A 39 7.10 -8.33 -6.77
N ALA A 40 7.91 -7.41 -7.27
CA ALA A 40 8.82 -6.63 -6.45
C ALA A 40 8.07 -5.77 -5.43
N LEU A 41 7.00 -5.09 -5.85
CA LEU A 41 6.14 -4.29 -4.97
C LEU A 41 5.44 -5.16 -3.92
N PHE A 42 4.97 -6.35 -4.29
CA PHE A 42 4.41 -7.30 -3.33
C PHE A 42 5.44 -7.70 -2.27
N ARG A 43 6.67 -8.04 -2.67
CA ARG A 43 7.73 -8.38 -1.72
C ARG A 43 8.08 -7.22 -0.81
N GLU A 44 8.26 -6.03 -1.38
CA GLU A 44 8.55 -4.80 -0.65
C GLU A 44 7.48 -4.51 0.41
N ALA A 45 6.20 -4.66 0.05
CA ALA A 45 5.10 -4.50 0.98
C ALA A 45 5.15 -5.51 2.15
N ILE A 46 5.42 -6.78 1.88
CA ILE A 46 5.56 -7.81 2.93
C ILE A 46 6.73 -7.48 3.85
N TYR A 47 7.87 -7.05 3.32
CA TYR A 47 9.02 -6.61 4.14
C TYR A 47 8.70 -5.40 5.01
N LEU A 48 7.82 -4.51 4.54
CA LEU A 48 7.38 -3.32 5.26
C LEU A 48 6.23 -3.59 6.23
N GLY A 49 5.72 -4.83 6.29
CA GLY A 49 4.53 -5.18 7.08
C GLY A 49 3.23 -4.57 6.54
N ILE A 50 3.21 -4.18 5.27
CA ILE A 50 2.07 -3.58 4.58
C ILE A 50 1.34 -4.67 3.81
N GLN A 51 0.03 -4.76 4.01
CA GLN A 51 -0.80 -5.70 3.27
C GLN A 51 -0.90 -5.28 1.80
N PRO A 52 -0.65 -6.16 0.83
CA PRO A 52 -0.70 -5.79 -0.58
C PRO A 52 -2.03 -5.20 -1.01
N GLN A 53 -3.12 -5.70 -0.41
CA GLN A 53 -4.49 -5.25 -0.64
C GLN A 53 -4.64 -3.73 -0.49
N VAL A 54 -3.93 -3.08 0.44
CA VAL A 54 -4.08 -1.63 0.68
C VAL A 54 -3.57 -0.74 -0.47
N PHE A 55 -2.74 -1.27 -1.37
CA PHE A 55 -2.29 -0.54 -2.56
C PHE A 55 -2.68 -1.17 -3.89
N THR A 56 -3.16 -2.42 -3.88
CA THR A 56 -3.74 -3.06 -5.08
C THR A 56 -5.23 -2.79 -5.23
N GLU A 57 -5.91 -2.29 -4.20
CA GLU A 57 -7.32 -1.91 -4.29
C GLU A 57 -7.46 -0.62 -5.12
N ILE A 58 -7.84 -0.80 -6.37
CA ILE A 58 -8.22 0.27 -7.29
C ILE A 58 -9.73 0.44 -7.14
N HIS A 59 -10.16 1.30 -6.22
CA HIS A 59 -11.51 1.86 -6.23
C HIS A 59 -11.71 2.76 -7.45
#